data_AF-A0A8T5UK56-F1
#
_entry.id   AF-A0A8T5UK56-F1
#
_cell.length_a   1.000
_cell.length_b   1.000
_cell.length_c   1.000
_cell.angle_alpha   90.00
_cell.angle_beta   90.00
_cell.angle_gamma   90.00
#
_symmetry.space_group_name_H-M   'P 1'
#
loop_
_entity.id
_entity.type
_entity.pdbx_description
1 polymer ?
#
loop_
_entity_poly.entity_id
_entity_poly.type
_entity_poly.pdbx_seq_one_letter_code
_entity_poly.pdbx_strand_id
1 'polypeptide(L)'
;AISVYVIENMIDNILYIIGPGTTTRTITDLLDANKTLLGVDLLYNKKIIAKDVNEKKILDTINGKKAKIIVTPIGGQGFVFGRGNQQISSTVLKAVGLDNIIVVSSKSKLSGLQHLRVDTGDQKLDDLFRAKNLKVITDYGIEHTIKVE
;
A
#
# COMPACT_ATOMS: atom_id res chain seq x y z
N ALA A 1 7.54 5.48 -14.75
CA ALA A 1 8.68 5.61 -13.81
C ALA A 1 8.41 4.89 -12.49
N ILE A 2 7.48 5.38 -11.63
CA ILE A 2 7.14 4.75 -10.33
C ILE A 2 6.88 3.25 -10.47
N SER A 3 5.97 2.87 -11.35
CA SER A 3 5.55 1.46 -11.50
C SER A 3 6.69 0.55 -11.93
N VAL A 4 7.56 1.02 -12.84
CA VAL A 4 8.75 0.27 -13.29
C VAL A 4 9.70 0.04 -12.12
N TYR A 5 10.03 1.10 -11.38
CA TYR A 5 10.89 1.01 -10.19
C TYR A 5 10.33 0.03 -9.16
N VAL A 6 9.02 0.07 -8.89
CA VAL A 6 8.39 -0.85 -7.94
C VAL A 6 8.48 -2.31 -8.43
N ILE A 7 8.24 -2.58 -9.70
CA ILE A 7 8.30 -3.92 -10.30
C ILE A 7 9.73 -4.50 -10.27
N GLU A 8 10.73 -3.68 -10.56
CA GLU A 8 12.15 -4.06 -10.52
C GLU A 8 12.60 -4.41 -9.10
N ASN A 9 12.03 -3.75 -8.10
CA ASN A 9 12.32 -3.99 -6.68
C ASN A 9 11.34 -4.98 -6.01
N MET A 10 10.46 -5.64 -6.77
CA MET A 10 9.67 -6.75 -6.23
C MET A 10 10.56 -7.96 -5.95
N ILE A 11 10.42 -8.50 -4.75
CA ILE A 11 11.16 -9.67 -4.27
C ILE A 11 10.34 -10.91 -4.55
N ASP A 12 10.98 -11.92 -5.15
CA ASP A 12 10.35 -13.22 -5.39
C ASP A 12 9.97 -13.91 -4.07
N ASN A 13 8.94 -14.74 -4.13
CA ASN A 13 8.37 -15.48 -3.00
C ASN A 13 7.84 -14.60 -1.85
N ILE A 14 7.55 -13.32 -2.12
CA ILE A 14 6.79 -12.42 -1.24
C ILE A 14 5.38 -12.19 -1.79
N LEU A 15 4.40 -12.18 -0.88
CA LEU A 15 3.03 -11.81 -1.21
C LEU A 15 2.85 -10.29 -1.09
N TYR A 16 2.30 -9.68 -2.12
CA TYR A 16 2.01 -8.24 -2.15
C TYR A 16 0.50 -8.01 -2.07
N ILE A 17 0.07 -7.26 -1.06
CA ILE A 17 -1.29 -6.75 -0.90
C ILE A 17 -1.35 -5.41 -1.64
N ILE A 18 -2.06 -5.36 -2.76
CA ILE A 18 -2.14 -4.19 -3.62
C ILE A 18 -3.44 -3.42 -3.33
N GLY A 19 -3.29 -2.26 -2.69
CA GLY A 19 -4.40 -1.39 -2.35
C GLY A 19 -5.09 -0.76 -3.57
N PRO A 20 -6.24 -0.09 -3.35
CA PRO A 20 -7.00 0.54 -4.40
C PRO A 20 -6.26 1.75 -5.01
N GLY A 21 -6.68 2.14 -6.21
CA GLY A 21 -6.24 3.38 -6.86
C GLY A 21 -5.61 3.18 -8.23
N THR A 22 -5.59 4.26 -9.01
CA THR A 22 -5.03 4.28 -10.36
C THR A 22 -3.51 4.07 -10.37
N THR A 23 -2.80 4.62 -9.38
CA THR A 23 -1.34 4.48 -9.26
C THR A 23 -0.92 3.03 -9.00
N THR A 24 -1.63 2.32 -8.12
CA THR A 24 -1.39 0.89 -7.86
C THR A 24 -1.83 0.04 -9.04
N ARG A 25 -2.90 0.41 -9.75
CA ARG A 25 -3.31 -0.25 -10.99
C ARG A 25 -2.24 -0.16 -12.08
N THR A 26 -1.58 0.98 -12.27
CA THR A 26 -0.49 1.07 -13.27
C THR A 26 0.65 0.09 -12.99
N ILE A 27 0.91 -0.27 -11.73
CA ILE A 27 1.90 -1.30 -11.38
C ILE A 27 1.47 -2.66 -11.92
N THR A 28 0.20 -3.03 -11.73
CA THR A 28 -0.30 -4.33 -12.12
C THR A 28 -0.59 -4.43 -13.62
N ASP A 29 -0.97 -3.33 -14.27
CA ASP A 29 -1.18 -3.26 -15.73
C ASP A 29 0.13 -3.55 -16.49
N LEU A 30 1.28 -3.05 -16.00
CA LEU A 30 2.60 -3.36 -16.58
C LEU A 30 3.06 -4.82 -16.39
N LEU A 31 2.38 -5.57 -15.52
CA LEU A 31 2.60 -7.01 -15.31
C LEU A 31 1.58 -7.87 -16.05
N ASP A 32 0.76 -7.27 -16.93
CA ASP A 32 -0.41 -7.90 -17.56
C ASP A 32 -1.38 -8.52 -16.54
N ALA A 33 -1.40 -7.96 -15.33
CA ALA A 33 -2.14 -8.48 -14.18
C ALA A 33 -3.29 -7.54 -13.82
N ASN A 34 -4.33 -7.45 -14.67
CA ASN A 34 -5.43 -6.50 -14.49
C ASN A 34 -6.09 -6.58 -13.10
N LYS A 35 -5.94 -5.51 -12.30
CA LYS A 35 -6.43 -5.43 -10.91
C LYS A 35 -7.82 -4.79 -10.80
N THR A 36 -8.47 -4.97 -9.66
CA THR A 36 -9.73 -4.28 -9.30
C THR A 36 -9.43 -2.84 -8.89
N LEU A 37 -9.96 -1.83 -9.61
CA LEU A 37 -9.57 -0.43 -9.37
C LEU A 37 -9.80 0.06 -7.93
N LEU A 38 -10.96 -0.27 -7.35
CA LEU A 38 -11.37 0.14 -6.00
C LEU A 38 -11.21 -0.98 -4.96
N GLY A 39 -10.74 -2.15 -5.39
CA GLY A 39 -10.56 -3.32 -4.53
C GLY A 39 -9.12 -3.51 -4.08
N VAL A 40 -8.94 -4.44 -3.14
CA VAL A 40 -7.63 -4.95 -2.71
C VAL A 40 -7.37 -6.27 -3.39
N ASP A 41 -6.24 -6.41 -4.08
CA ASP A 41 -5.88 -7.63 -4.79
C ASP A 41 -4.57 -8.20 -4.21
N LEU A 42 -4.36 -9.50 -4.34
CA LEU A 42 -3.17 -10.20 -3.87
C LEU A 42 -2.31 -10.62 -5.07
N LEU A 43 -1.04 -10.25 -5.00
CA LEU A 43 -0.02 -10.57 -6.01
C LEU A 43 1.04 -11.48 -5.39
N TYR A 44 1.46 -12.51 -6.11
CA TYR A 44 2.56 -13.40 -5.73
C TYR A 44 3.37 -13.76 -6.97
N ASN A 45 4.70 -13.60 -6.91
CA ASN A 45 5.59 -13.79 -8.06
C ASN A 45 5.09 -13.03 -9.30
N LYS A 46 4.77 -11.75 -9.11
CA LYS A 46 4.27 -10.83 -10.16
C LYS A 46 2.96 -11.26 -10.84
N LYS A 47 2.23 -12.23 -10.28
CA LYS A 47 0.92 -12.69 -10.78
C LYS A 47 -0.16 -12.46 -9.75
N ILE A 48 -1.34 -12.05 -10.19
CA ILE A 48 -2.50 -11.94 -9.30
C ILE A 48 -2.95 -13.36 -8.94
N ILE A 49 -3.07 -13.61 -7.63
CA ILE A 49 -3.56 -14.88 -7.07
C ILE A 49 -4.96 -14.76 -6.46
N ALA A 50 -5.41 -13.54 -6.15
CA ALA A 50 -6.76 -13.27 -5.70
C ALA A 50 -7.13 -11.81 -6.01
N LYS A 51 -8.39 -11.58 -6.37
CA LYS A 51 -8.92 -10.24 -6.66
C LYS A 51 -10.00 -9.85 -5.65
N ASP A 52 -10.10 -8.56 -5.38
CA ASP A 52 -11.11 -7.90 -4.56
C ASP A 52 -11.38 -8.63 -3.23
N VAL A 53 -10.30 -8.90 -2.51
CA VAL A 53 -10.33 -9.70 -1.29
C VAL A 53 -10.74 -8.88 -0.08
N ASN A 54 -11.44 -9.52 0.86
CA ASN A 54 -11.73 -8.98 2.18
C ASN A 54 -10.59 -9.24 3.18
N GLU A 55 -10.70 -8.65 4.37
CA GLU A 55 -9.73 -8.80 5.47
C GLU A 55 -9.42 -10.27 5.77
N LYS A 56 -10.47 -11.10 5.95
CA LYS A 56 -10.32 -12.52 6.27
C LYS A 56 -9.46 -13.23 5.23
N LYS A 57 -9.75 -13.02 3.95
CA LYS A 57 -9.00 -13.66 2.86
C LYS A 57 -7.56 -13.16 2.82
N ILE A 58 -7.29 -11.90 3.13
CA ILE A 58 -5.93 -11.37 3.23
C ILE A 58 -5.18 -12.11 4.35
N LEU A 59 -5.73 -12.12 5.58
CA LEU A 59 -5.13 -12.76 6.75
C LEU A 59 -4.85 -14.25 6.52
N ASP A 60 -5.83 -14.98 5.99
CA ASP A 60 -5.69 -16.41 5.67
C ASP A 60 -4.55 -16.66 4.66
N THR A 61 -4.38 -15.76 3.68
CA THR A 61 -3.40 -15.94 2.60
C THR A 61 -1.98 -15.58 3.05
N ILE A 62 -1.82 -14.57 3.93
CA ILE A 62 -0.51 -14.14 4.45
C ILE A 62 -0.04 -14.97 5.65
N ASN A 63 -0.90 -15.77 6.27
CA ASN A 63 -0.53 -16.58 7.42
C ASN A 63 0.67 -17.50 7.10
N GLY A 64 1.72 -17.42 7.93
CA GLY A 64 2.96 -18.18 7.74
C GLY A 64 3.83 -17.73 6.55
N LYS A 65 3.53 -16.60 5.91
CA LYS A 65 4.26 -16.09 4.74
C LYS A 65 4.75 -14.65 4.95
N LYS A 66 5.83 -14.29 4.26
CA LYS A 66 6.26 -12.90 4.17
C LYS A 66 5.31 -12.14 3.25
N ALA A 67 4.87 -10.97 3.69
CA ALA A 67 3.99 -10.11 2.92
C ALA A 67 4.45 -8.64 2.96
N LYS A 68 4.08 -7.89 1.93
CA LYS A 68 4.24 -6.43 1.81
C LYS A 68 2.94 -5.80 1.36
N ILE A 69 2.73 -4.54 1.72
CA ILE A 69 1.56 -3.75 1.29
C ILE A 69 2.02 -2.67 0.32
N ILE A 70 1.35 -2.52 -0.82
CA ILE A 70 1.56 -1.39 -1.75
C ILE A 70 0.28 -0.57 -1.78
N VAL A 71 0.37 0.70 -1.39
CA VAL A 71 -0.77 1.62 -1.31
C VAL A 71 -0.42 3.00 -1.88
N THR A 72 -1.44 3.74 -2.26
CA THR A 72 -1.33 5.16 -2.64
C THR A 72 -2.18 6.00 -1.68
N PRO A 73 -1.71 7.19 -1.28
CA PRO A 73 -2.55 8.10 -0.53
C PRO A 73 -3.74 8.57 -1.37
N ILE A 74 -4.85 8.87 -0.70
CA ILE A 74 -6.01 9.53 -1.27
C ILE A 74 -5.62 10.98 -1.58
N GLY A 75 -5.68 11.36 -2.86
CA GLY A 75 -5.27 12.69 -3.33
C GLY A 75 -6.04 13.81 -2.62
N GLY A 76 -5.33 14.91 -2.31
CA GLY A 76 -5.89 16.09 -1.62
C GLY A 76 -6.14 15.91 -0.12
N GLN A 77 -6.39 14.68 0.37
CA GLN A 77 -6.67 14.43 1.79
C GLN A 77 -5.48 13.85 2.55
N GLY A 78 -4.61 13.10 1.88
CA GLY A 78 -3.39 12.53 2.45
C GLY A 78 -3.57 11.22 3.22
N PHE A 79 -4.79 10.67 3.29
CA PHE A 79 -5.04 9.38 3.95
C PHE A 79 -4.36 8.24 3.21
N VAL A 80 -3.55 7.46 3.92
CA VAL A 80 -2.89 6.24 3.43
C VAL A 80 -3.69 5.00 3.84
N PHE A 81 -4.18 5.00 5.08
CA PHE A 81 -5.03 3.94 5.65
C PHE A 81 -6.24 4.56 6.33
N GLY A 82 -7.35 3.83 6.36
CA GLY A 82 -8.62 4.28 6.93
C GLY A 82 -9.63 4.79 5.91
N ARG A 83 -10.73 5.37 6.43
CA ARG A 83 -11.86 5.98 5.68
C ARG A 83 -12.47 5.10 4.58
N GLY A 84 -12.80 3.85 4.90
CA GLY A 84 -13.66 2.99 4.09
C GLY A 84 -12.97 1.81 3.38
N ASN A 85 -11.63 1.75 3.37
CA ASN A 85 -10.89 0.60 2.86
C ASN A 85 -10.52 -0.38 4.00
N GLN A 86 -11.54 -0.98 4.61
CA GLN A 86 -11.38 -1.85 5.80
C GLN A 86 -10.74 -3.20 5.50
N GLN A 87 -10.49 -3.55 4.22
CA GLN A 87 -9.80 -4.78 3.86
C GLN A 87 -8.34 -4.78 4.37
N ILE A 88 -7.68 -3.62 4.38
CA ILE A 88 -6.35 -3.44 4.99
C ILE A 88 -6.53 -2.89 6.41
N SER A 89 -7.06 -3.75 7.28
CA SER A 89 -7.36 -3.42 8.68
C SER A 89 -6.11 -3.25 9.55
N SER A 90 -6.30 -2.76 10.78
CA SER A 90 -5.23 -2.73 11.80
C SER A 90 -4.64 -4.12 12.08
N THR A 91 -5.45 -5.19 12.01
CA THR A 91 -4.99 -6.58 12.14
C THR A 91 -4.06 -6.97 11.00
N VAL A 92 -4.42 -6.64 9.75
CA VAL A 92 -3.57 -6.89 8.57
C VAL A 92 -2.26 -6.09 8.67
N LEU A 93 -2.34 -4.81 9.04
CA LEU A 93 -1.17 -3.94 9.18
C LEU A 93 -0.19 -4.46 10.23
N LYS A 94 -0.68 -4.94 11.37
CA LYS A 94 0.15 -5.57 12.41
C LYS A 94 0.77 -6.89 11.94
N ALA A 95 0.01 -7.73 11.24
CA ALA A 95 0.50 -9.01 10.73
C ALA A 95 1.61 -8.84 9.68
N VAL A 96 1.49 -7.80 8.82
CA VAL A 96 2.50 -7.48 7.80
C VAL A 96 3.71 -6.74 8.40
N GLY A 97 3.47 -5.88 9.39
CA GLY A 97 4.47 -5.00 9.99
C GLY A 97 4.66 -3.70 9.21
N LEU A 98 4.83 -2.60 9.94
CA LEU A 98 4.85 -1.25 9.35
C LEU A 98 6.02 -1.03 8.39
N ASP A 99 7.16 -1.70 8.61
CA ASP A 99 8.35 -1.58 7.77
C ASP A 99 8.19 -2.31 6.41
N ASN A 100 7.08 -3.03 6.21
CA ASN A 100 6.72 -3.72 4.98
C ASN A 100 5.65 -2.98 4.15
N ILE A 101 5.41 -1.71 4.47
CA ILE A 101 4.48 -0.84 3.74
C ILE A 101 5.26 0.00 2.73
N ILE A 102 4.85 -0.09 1.46
CA ILE A 102 5.37 0.67 0.35
C ILE A 102 4.29 1.67 -0.08
N VAL A 103 4.55 2.96 0.15
CA VAL A 103 3.65 4.02 -0.27
C VAL A 103 4.14 4.59 -1.61
N VAL A 104 3.26 4.61 -2.60
CA VAL A 104 3.52 5.15 -3.93
C VAL A 104 2.56 6.29 -4.24
N SER A 105 3.01 7.37 -4.86
CA SER A 105 2.13 8.50 -5.20
C SER A 105 2.65 9.28 -6.39
N SER A 106 1.77 9.90 -7.17
CA SER A 106 2.22 10.90 -8.14
C SER A 106 2.69 12.17 -7.44
N LYS A 107 3.65 12.89 -8.02
CA LYS A 107 4.07 14.22 -7.52
C LYS A 107 2.88 15.17 -7.35
N SER A 108 1.92 15.14 -8.27
CA SER A 108 0.70 15.95 -8.21
C SER A 108 -0.18 15.65 -6.99
N LYS A 109 -0.29 14.38 -6.56
CA LYS A 109 -1.06 14.00 -5.37
C LYS A 109 -0.39 14.46 -4.08
N LEU A 110 0.94 14.59 -4.08
CA LEU A 110 1.71 15.10 -2.94
C LEU A 110 1.86 16.62 -2.92
N SER A 111 1.67 17.28 -4.06
CA SER A 111 1.77 18.74 -4.15
C SER A 111 0.76 19.40 -3.22
N GLY A 112 1.26 20.10 -2.20
CA GLY A 112 0.44 20.76 -1.18
C GLY A 112 0.06 19.87 0.01
N LEU A 113 0.39 18.57 0.02
CA LEU A 113 0.28 17.73 1.21
C LEU A 113 1.46 18.01 2.14
N GLN A 114 1.17 18.57 3.32
CA GLN A 114 2.17 18.74 4.37
C GLN A 114 2.37 17.45 5.18
N HIS A 115 1.32 16.63 5.32
CA HIS A 115 1.28 15.44 6.17
C HIS A 115 0.49 14.33 5.47
N LEU A 116 0.85 13.09 5.78
CA LEU A 116 0.01 11.93 5.51
C LEU A 116 -0.89 11.68 6.71
N ARG A 117 -2.00 10.98 6.49
CA ARG A 117 -2.97 10.67 7.55
C ARG A 117 -3.23 9.18 7.63
N VAL A 118 -3.47 8.70 8.83
CA VAL A 118 -3.92 7.33 9.09
C VAL A 118 -5.09 7.36 10.07
N ASP A 119 -6.04 6.46 9.85
CA ASP A 119 -7.18 6.26 10.72
C ASP A 119 -7.51 4.76 10.69
N THR A 120 -6.73 3.97 11.43
CA THR A 120 -6.84 2.50 11.39
C THR A 120 -7.91 1.96 12.34
N GLY A 121 -8.55 2.84 13.13
CA GLY A 121 -9.44 2.46 14.22
C GLY A 121 -8.72 1.85 15.44
N ASP A 122 -7.39 1.79 15.42
CA ASP A 122 -6.55 1.35 16.54
C ASP A 122 -5.59 2.47 16.93
N GLN A 123 -5.89 3.13 18.04
CA GLN A 123 -5.13 4.28 18.54
C GLN A 123 -3.64 3.96 18.72
N LYS A 124 -3.29 2.76 19.20
CA LYS A 124 -1.87 2.40 19.40
C LYS A 124 -1.15 2.27 18.08
N LEU A 125 -1.82 1.72 17.06
CA LEU A 125 -1.25 1.62 15.72
C LEU A 125 -1.13 2.99 15.06
N ASP A 126 -2.14 3.84 15.20
CA ASP A 126 -2.10 5.21 14.67
C ASP A 126 -0.96 6.02 15.33
N ASP A 127 -0.74 5.87 16.64
CA ASP A 127 0.37 6.51 17.35
C ASP A 127 1.73 5.99 16.88
N LEU A 128 1.85 4.70 16.56
CA LEU A 128 3.07 4.13 15.97
C LEU A 128 3.35 4.71 14.57
N PHE A 129 2.32 4.96 13.77
CA PHE A 129 2.47 5.64 12.50
C PHE A 129 2.90 7.10 12.69
N ARG A 130 2.28 7.84 13.62
CA ARG A 130 2.64 9.25 13.95
C ARG A 130 4.06 9.38 14.50
N ALA A 131 4.51 8.40 15.27
CA ALA A 131 5.86 8.36 15.81
C ALA A 131 6.94 8.13 14.73
N LYS A 132 6.53 7.77 13.51
CA LYS A 132 7.42 7.51 12.38
C LYS A 132 7.11 8.44 11.20
N ASN A 133 8.08 8.58 10.30
CA ASN A 133 7.82 9.16 8.99
C ASN A 133 7.58 8.04 7.98
N LEU A 134 6.70 8.26 7.00
CA LEU A 134 6.52 7.35 5.89
C LEU A 134 7.31 7.81 4.67
N LYS A 135 7.95 6.85 4.01
CA LYS A 135 8.61 7.06 2.73
C LYS A 135 7.58 6.88 1.61
N VAL A 136 7.51 7.86 0.72
CA VAL A 136 6.65 7.84 -0.46
C VAL A 136 7.49 7.88 -1.72
N ILE A 137 7.33 6.88 -2.58
CA ILE A 137 7.99 6.81 -3.88
C ILE A 137 7.18 7.63 -4.90
N THR A 138 7.82 8.59 -5.56
CA THR A 138 7.14 9.54 -6.47
C THR A 138 7.63 9.51 -7.90
N ASP A 139 8.75 8.84 -8.15
CA ASP A 139 9.35 8.69 -9.46
C ASP A 139 10.24 7.44 -9.49
N TYR A 140 11.09 7.29 -10.51
CA TYR A 140 12.11 6.24 -10.56
C TYR A 140 13.14 6.45 -9.44
N GLY A 141 13.01 5.71 -8.33
CA GLY A 141 13.92 5.78 -7.18
C GLY A 141 13.83 7.06 -6.34
N ILE A 142 12.94 8.00 -6.66
CA ILE A 142 12.78 9.24 -5.89
C ILE A 142 11.84 8.97 -4.71
N GLU A 143 12.37 9.11 -3.50
CA GLU A 143 11.64 8.97 -2.23
C GLU A 143 11.47 10.32 -1.54
N HIS A 144 10.30 10.52 -0.93
CA HIS A 144 10.03 11.65 -0.02
C HIS A 144 9.65 11.11 1.35
N THR A 145 10.28 11.64 2.39
CA THR A 145 9.92 11.34 3.78
C THR A 145 8.86 12.34 4.24
N ILE A 146 7.66 11.86 4.55
CA ILE A 146 6.52 12.69 4.95
C ILE A 146 6.06 12.28 6.35
N LYS A 147 5.77 13.27 7.19
CA LYS A 147 5.22 13.06 8.53
C LYS A 147 3.81 12.50 8.47
N VAL A 148 3.44 11.68 9.45
CA VAL A 148 2.06 11.24 9.65
C VAL A 148 1.42 12.06 10.76
N GLU A 149 0.22 12.56 10.51
CA GLU A 149 -0.67 13.27 11.45
C GLU A 149 -1.80 12.35 11.93
#